data_AF-A0A379TYI8-F1
#
_entry.id   AF-A0A379TYI8-F1
#
_cell.length_a   1.000
_cell.length_b   1.000
_cell.length_c   1.000
_cell.angle_alpha   90.00
_cell.angle_beta   90.00
_cell.angle_gamma   90.00
#
_symmetry.space_group_name_H-M   'P 1'
#
loop_
_entity.id
_entity.type
_entity.pdbx_description
1 polymer ?
#
loop_
_entity_poly.entity_id
_entity_poly.type
_entity_poly.pdbx_seq_one_letter_code
_entity_poly.pdbx_strand_id
1 'polypeptide(L)' 'MNALEPLFARLARSTFRSRFRLGVKERQYCWDKGAEVIDKHAADFIAQTTGVSSPGE' A
#
# COMPACT_ATOMS: atom_id res chain seq x y z
N MET A 1 2.81 -24.01 1.37
CA MET A 1 1.78 -23.25 0.62
C MET A 1 1.61 -21.92 1.31
N ASN A 2 1.89 -20.82 0.62
CA ASN A 2 1.98 -19.49 1.23
C ASN A 2 0.54 -18.99 1.49
N ALA A 3 0.11 -18.96 2.76
CA ALA A 3 -1.27 -18.65 3.16
C ALA A 3 -1.73 -17.23 2.73
N LEU A 4 -0.80 -16.40 2.25
CA LEU A 4 -1.04 -15.04 1.80
C LEU A 4 -1.50 -14.97 0.33
N GLU A 5 -1.26 -15.99 -0.48
CA GLU A 5 -1.71 -16.07 -1.89
C GLU A 5 -3.22 -15.79 -2.06
N PRO A 6 -4.14 -16.47 -1.34
CA PRO A 6 -5.57 -16.19 -1.47
C PRO A 6 -5.97 -14.81 -0.96
N LEU A 7 -5.22 -14.24 0.01
CA LEU A 7 -5.44 -12.89 0.50
C LEU A 7 -5.06 -11.85 -0.56
N PHE A 8 -3.89 -12.01 -1.19
CA PHE A 8 -3.44 -11.12 -2.26
C PHE A 8 -4.34 -11.22 -3.50
N ALA A 9 -4.84 -12.40 -3.85
CA ALA A 9 -5.80 -12.57 -4.94
C ALA A 9 -7.10 -11.78 -4.71
N ARG A 10 -7.62 -11.78 -3.47
CA ARG A 10 -8.80 -10.98 -3.10
C ARG A 10 -8.51 -9.48 -3.13
N LEU A 11 -7.34 -9.06 -2.63
CA LEU A 11 -6.91 -7.66 -2.64
C LEU A 11 -6.72 -7.12 -4.06
N ALA A 12 -6.20 -7.94 -4.98
CA ALA A 12 -6.03 -7.60 -6.39
C ALA A 12 -7.35 -7.36 -7.13
N ARG A 13 -8.46 -7.96 -6.67
CA ARG A 13 -9.80 -7.75 -7.24
C ARG A 13 -10.37 -6.34 -6.97
N SER A 14 -9.79 -5.57 -6.04
CA SER A 14 -10.23 -4.21 -5.74
C SER A 14 -9.82 -3.23 -6.85
N THR A 15 -10.77 -2.45 -7.36
CA THR A 15 -10.57 -1.47 -8.44
C THR A 15 -9.44 -0.47 -8.14
N PHE A 16 -9.26 -0.10 -6.87
CA PHE A 16 -8.17 0.78 -6.43
C PHE A 16 -6.80 0.13 -6.64
N ARG A 17 -6.62 -1.10 -6.12
CA ARG A 17 -5.35 -1.82 -6.21
C ARG A 17 -5.05 -2.31 -7.61
N SER A 18 -6.06 -2.73 -8.36
CA SER A 18 -5.87 -3.19 -9.75
C SER A 18 -5.42 -2.06 -10.68
N ARG A 19 -5.74 -0.80 -10.35
CA ARG A 19 -5.34 0.39 -11.12
C ARG A 19 -4.04 1.00 -10.63
N PHE A 20 -3.64 0.71 -9.39
CA PHE A 20 -2.37 1.16 -8.84
C PHE A 20 -1.21 0.39 -9.49
N ARG A 21 -0.40 1.10 -10.29
CA ARG A 21 0.81 0.56 -10.93
C ARG A 21 1.93 1.57 -10.73
N LEU A 22 3.07 1.09 -10.24
CA LEU A 22 4.27 1.92 -10.10
C LEU A 22 4.91 2.13 -11.48
N GLY A 23 5.01 3.38 -11.90
CA GLY A 23 5.77 3.79 -13.07
C GLY A 23 7.27 3.52 -12.93
N VAL A 24 8.03 3.78 -14.00
CA VAL A 24 9.49 3.57 -13.98
C VAL A 24 10.18 4.47 -12.96
N LYS A 25 9.71 5.73 -12.83
CA LYS A 25 10.24 6.69 -11.85
C LYS A 25 9.88 6.33 -10.42
N GLU A 26 8.62 5.95 -10.14
CA GLU A 26 8.25 5.51 -8.79
C GLU A 26 8.96 4.22 -8.38
N ARG A 27 9.19 3.29 -9.32
CA ARG A 27 10.01 2.10 -9.05
C ARG A 27 11.44 2.50 -8.71
N GLN A 28 12.09 3.34 -9.52
CA GLN A 28 13.43 3.83 -9.17
C GLN A 28 13.46 4.54 -7.83
N TYR A 29 12.44 5.32 -7.50
CA TYR A 29 12.32 5.95 -6.18
C TYR A 29 12.23 4.92 -5.04
N CYS A 30 11.50 3.83 -5.24
CA CYS A 30 11.44 2.72 -4.29
C CYS A 30 12.80 2.04 -4.10
N TRP A 31 13.56 1.87 -5.19
CA TRP A 31 14.92 1.32 -5.15
C TRP A 31 15.93 2.27 -4.48
N ASP A 32 15.85 3.57 -4.77
CA ASP A 32 16.72 4.61 -4.24
C ASP A 32 16.49 4.86 -2.74
N LYS A 33 15.23 4.94 -2.32
CA LYS A 33 14.87 5.12 -0.91
C LYS A 33 15.06 3.86 -0.07
N GLY A 34 14.84 2.69 -0.67
CA GLY A 34 14.90 1.40 0.00
C GLY A 34 13.61 1.03 0.75
N ALA A 35 13.48 -0.26 1.04
CA ALA A 35 12.26 -0.86 1.57
C ALA A 35 11.81 -0.27 2.91
N GLU A 36 12.75 0.08 3.80
CA GLU A 36 12.42 0.59 5.13
C GLU A 36 11.71 1.95 5.09
N VAL A 37 12.16 2.86 4.23
CA VAL A 37 11.56 4.19 4.08
C VAL A 37 10.19 4.08 3.44
N ILE A 38 10.05 3.21 2.44
CA ILE A 38 8.77 2.96 1.76
C ILE A 38 7.76 2.31 2.72
N ASP A 39 8.21 1.39 3.58
CA ASP A 39 7.39 0.78 4.62
C ASP A 39 6.88 1.81 5.64
N LYS A 40 7.78 2.67 6.14
CA LYS A 40 7.41 3.80 7.02
C LYS A 40 6.39 4.73 6.36
N HIS A 41 6.60 5.11 5.10
CA HIS A 41 5.64 5.95 4.36
C HIS A 41 4.28 5.25 4.16
N ALA A 42 4.27 3.95 3.89
CA ALA A 42 3.03 3.18 3.74
C ALA A 42 2.26 3.10 5.06
N ALA A 43 2.97 2.84 6.16
CA ALA A 43 2.39 2.81 7.51
C ALA A 43 1.81 4.18 7.89
N ASP A 44 2.56 5.26 7.63
CA ASP A 44 2.13 6.63 7.90
C ASP A 44 0.94 7.04 7.02
N PHE A 45 0.92 6.63 5.74
CA PHE A 45 -0.22 6.85 4.85
C PHE A 45 -1.49 6.12 5.33
N ILE A 46 -1.35 4.89 5.85
CA ILE A 46 -2.47 4.14 6.43
C ILE A 46 -2.93 4.79 7.74
N ALA A 47 -2.01 5.23 8.59
CA ALA A 47 -2.34 5.95 9.81
C ALA A 47 -3.07 7.27 9.52
N GLN A 48 -2.59 8.05 8.54
CA GLN A 48 -3.22 9.29 8.10
C GLN A 48 -4.58 9.06 7.45
N THR A 49 -4.75 8.02 6.61
CA THR A 49 -6.07 7.76 6.00
C THR A 49 -7.12 7.32 7.01
N THR A 50 -6.72 6.72 8.13
CA THR A 50 -7.62 6.40 9.25
C THR A 50 -7.87 7.60 10.16
N GLY A 51 -7.10 8.70 10.03
CA GLY A 51 -7.25 9.93 10.80
C GLY A 51 -8.36 10.89 10.35
N VAL A 52 -9.06 10.62 9.24
CA VAL A 52 -10.25 11.40 8.79
C VAL A 52 -11.55 10.60 8.88
N SER A 53 -11.59 9.60 9.74
CA SER A 53 -12.85 9.03 10.20
C SER A 53 -12.84 9.08 11.72
N SER A 54 -13.21 10.23 12.28
CA SER A 54 -13.86 10.23 13.59
C SER A 54 -15.15 9.41 13.45
N PRO A 55 -15.31 8.23 14.10
CA PRO A 55 -16.63 7.88 14.56
C PRO A 55 -16.94 8.88 15.68
N GLY A 56 -18.02 9.63 15.52
CA GLY A 56 -18.61 10.35 16.62
C GLY A 56 -18.93 9.35 17.74
N GLU A 57 -18.43 9.64 18.94
CA GLU A 57 -19.10 9.28 20.19
C GLU A 57 -19.87 10.52 20.67
#